data_AF-A0A9N9NGH9-F1
#
_entry.id   AF-A0A9N9NGH9-F1
#
_cell.length_a   1.000
_cell.length_b   1.000
_cell.length_c   1.000
_cell.angle_alpha   90.00
_cell.angle_beta   90.00
_cell.angle_gamma   90.00
#
_symmetry.space_group_name_H-M   'P 1'
#
loop_
_entity.id
_entity.type
_entity.pdbx_description
1 polymer ?
#
loop_
_entity_poly.entity_id
_entity_poly.type
_entity_poly.pdbx_seq_one_letter_code
_entity_poly.pdbx_strand_id
1 'polypeptide(L)'
;MKTQTTRIFTLESSRLNTPLFLLFLIFLLWPLIFTQVTSTVEASEPALEIDEEFASVSCGSAIKLTHEVSSYKLHSHSVSYGTGSGQQSVTGLPNADDPNSLWQIHAALGEQCLRGQTIPCNSIIRLKHVDTGRFLHSHLHQSPLSQQQEVSAYDGQDH
;
A
#
# COMPACT_ATOMS: atom_id res chain seq x y z
N MET A 1 -19.13 55.68 -29.22
CA MET A 1 -19.14 56.99 -28.55
C MET A 1 -20.56 57.31 -28.10
N LYS A 2 -20.85 57.20 -26.80
CA LYS A 2 -22.06 57.76 -26.20
C LYS A 2 -21.65 58.46 -24.90
N THR A 3 -22.06 59.72 -24.86
CA THR A 3 -21.66 60.77 -23.94
C THR A 3 -22.34 60.61 -22.58
N GLN A 4 -21.59 60.96 -21.55
CA GLN A 4 -21.93 61.09 -20.14
C GLN A 4 -23.11 62.06 -19.91
N THR A 5 -23.95 61.82 -18.91
CA THR A 5 -24.68 62.89 -18.20
C THR A 5 -25.00 62.44 -16.77
N THR A 6 -24.28 63.04 -15.83
CA THR A 6 -24.54 63.01 -14.39
C THR A 6 -25.72 63.93 -14.05
N ARG A 7 -26.65 63.49 -13.19
CA ARG A 7 -27.39 64.40 -12.30
C ARG A 7 -27.61 63.74 -10.94
N ILE A 8 -27.03 64.37 -9.93
CA ILE A 8 -27.28 64.17 -8.51
C ILE A 8 -28.44 65.10 -8.12
N PHE A 9 -29.43 64.59 -7.40
CA PHE A 9 -30.35 65.40 -6.61
C PHE A 9 -30.49 64.81 -5.21
N THR A 10 -30.45 65.73 -4.25
CA THR A 10 -30.27 65.57 -2.82
C THR A 10 -31.59 65.41 -2.06
N LEU A 11 -31.54 64.54 -1.04
CA LEU A 11 -32.12 64.63 0.32
C LEU A 11 -33.60 65.00 0.50
N GLU A 12 -34.34 64.16 1.24
CA GLU A 12 -35.19 64.65 2.34
C GLU A 12 -35.42 63.51 3.35
N SER A 13 -35.08 63.78 4.60
CA SER A 13 -35.29 62.93 5.77
C SER A 13 -36.75 62.98 6.20
N SER A 14 -37.42 61.83 6.40
CA SER A 14 -38.53 61.78 7.37
C SER A 14 -38.88 60.36 7.85
N ARG A 15 -38.73 60.20 9.17
CA ARG A 15 -39.45 59.29 10.09
C ARG A 15 -39.02 57.82 10.13
N LEU A 16 -38.05 57.59 11.02
CA LEU A 16 -37.73 56.34 11.68
C LEU A 16 -38.86 55.94 12.65
N ASN A 17 -39.41 54.73 12.56
CA ASN A 17 -39.98 54.08 13.74
C ASN A 17 -40.18 52.55 13.62
N THR A 18 -39.84 51.86 14.71
CA THR A 18 -40.11 50.46 15.13
C THR A 18 -39.00 49.39 14.94
N PRO A 19 -38.79 48.50 15.95
CA PRO A 19 -37.54 48.50 16.72
C PRO A 19 -36.63 47.27 16.55
N LEU A 20 -35.33 47.53 16.54
CA LEU A 20 -34.18 46.60 16.52
C LEU A 20 -34.08 45.68 17.77
N PHE A 21 -35.03 45.74 18.69
CA PHE A 21 -34.93 45.08 20.00
C PHE A 21 -35.33 43.61 20.00
N LEU A 22 -36.10 43.13 19.01
CA LEU A 22 -36.45 41.71 18.88
C LEU A 22 -35.32 40.85 18.27
N LEU A 23 -34.36 41.45 17.57
CA LEU A 23 -33.24 40.72 16.95
C LEU A 23 -32.13 40.36 17.93
N PHE A 24 -32.02 41.07 19.07
CA PHE A 24 -30.96 40.83 20.05
C PHE A 24 -31.23 39.65 21.00
N LEU A 25 -32.49 39.28 21.24
CA LEU A 25 -32.85 38.17 22.12
C LEU A 25 -32.55 36.78 21.52
N ILE A 26 -32.50 36.67 20.19
CA ILE A 26 -32.21 35.40 19.49
C ILE A 26 -30.71 35.08 19.53
N PHE A 27 -29.84 36.10 19.63
CA PHE A 27 -28.39 35.92 19.71
C PHE A 27 -27.87 35.52 21.10
N LEU A 28 -28.66 35.72 22.16
CA LEU A 28 -28.25 35.35 23.53
C LEU A 28 -28.57 33.89 23.89
N LEU A 29 -29.42 33.20 23.12
CA LEU A 29 -29.74 31.78 23.32
C LEU A 29 -29.11 30.85 22.27
N TRP A 30 -28.51 31.40 21.20
CA TRP A 30 -27.81 30.62 20.17
C TRP A 30 -26.61 29.78 20.68
N PRO A 31 -25.80 30.22 21.67
CA PRO A 31 -24.67 29.40 22.11
C PRO A 31 -25.07 28.23 23.03
N LEU A 32 -26.33 28.12 23.44
CA LEU A 32 -26.86 26.95 24.18
C LEU A 32 -27.30 25.79 23.28
N ILE A 33 -27.38 25.99 21.95
CA ILE A 33 -27.75 24.94 20.98
C ILE A 33 -26.54 24.42 20.20
N PHE A 34 -25.37 25.06 20.30
CA PHE A 34 -24.15 24.63 19.61
C PHE A 34 -23.06 24.14 20.58
N THR A 35 -23.41 23.28 21.54
CA THR A 35 -22.48 22.23 21.99
C THR A 35 -22.57 21.07 21.00
N GLN A 36 -22.21 21.31 19.74
CA GLN A 36 -21.91 20.20 18.83
C GLN A 36 -20.55 19.67 19.30
N VAL A 37 -20.64 18.54 20.00
CA VAL A 37 -19.61 17.50 20.11
C VAL A 37 -18.57 17.71 19.02
N THR A 38 -17.38 18.20 19.39
CA THR A 38 -16.21 18.02 18.54
C THR A 38 -15.90 16.53 18.62
N SER A 39 -16.57 15.74 17.79
CA SER A 39 -16.14 14.36 17.56
C SER A 39 -14.74 14.50 17.00
N THR A 40 -13.74 14.15 17.81
CA THR A 40 -12.44 13.78 17.28
C THR A 40 -12.71 12.64 16.31
N VAL A 41 -12.84 12.95 15.02
CA VAL A 41 -12.74 11.96 13.96
C VAL A 41 -11.28 11.58 13.98
N GLU A 42 -10.95 10.67 14.89
CA GLU A 42 -9.68 9.97 14.86
C GLU A 42 -9.73 9.20 13.54
N ALA A 43 -8.95 9.68 12.57
CA ALA A 43 -8.78 8.99 11.31
C ALA A 43 -8.16 7.63 11.67
N SER A 44 -9.01 6.61 11.80
CA SER A 44 -8.55 5.24 11.88
C SER A 44 -7.81 4.99 10.58
N GLU A 45 -6.49 4.88 10.66
CA GLU A 45 -5.68 4.19 9.65
C GLU A 45 -6.49 2.96 9.20
N PRO A 46 -6.73 2.78 7.88
CA PRO A 46 -7.51 1.64 7.42
C PRO A 46 -6.76 0.38 7.86
N ALA A 47 -7.27 -0.27 8.91
CA ALA A 47 -6.87 -1.63 9.22
C ALA A 47 -7.15 -2.42 7.94
N LEU A 48 -6.12 -3.08 7.40
CA LEU A 48 -6.30 -3.94 6.25
C LEU A 48 -7.33 -5.00 6.63
N GLU A 49 -8.56 -4.87 6.15
CA GLU A 49 -9.58 -5.91 6.26
C GLU A 49 -9.11 -7.05 5.36
N ILE A 50 -8.47 -8.06 5.96
CA ILE A 50 -8.10 -9.29 5.28
C ILE A 50 -9.36 -10.15 5.24
N ASP A 51 -9.89 -10.44 4.05
CA ASP A 51 -10.98 -11.39 3.91
C ASP A 51 -10.60 -12.71 4.59
N GLU A 52 -11.53 -13.34 5.29
CA GLU A 52 -11.31 -14.62 6.00
C GLU A 52 -10.68 -15.71 5.10
N GLU A 53 -10.92 -15.63 3.78
CA GLU A 53 -10.33 -16.50 2.77
C GLU A 53 -8.80 -16.33 2.62
N PHE A 54 -8.27 -15.12 2.83
CA PHE A 54 -6.84 -14.79 2.75
C PHE A 54 -6.18 -14.68 4.13
N ALA A 55 -6.87 -15.07 5.20
CA ALA A 55 -6.36 -15.02 6.56
C ALA A 55 -5.13 -15.92 6.78
N SER A 56 -4.87 -16.90 5.90
CA SER A 56 -3.73 -17.80 6.02
C SER A 56 -3.03 -18.08 4.69
N VAL A 57 -1.71 -18.28 4.76
CA VAL A 57 -0.90 -18.76 3.63
C VAL A 57 -0.85 -20.28 3.67
N SER A 58 -1.07 -20.91 2.53
CA SER A 58 -1.11 -22.36 2.41
C SER A 58 -0.11 -22.90 1.38
N CYS A 59 0.19 -24.19 1.47
CA CYS A 59 0.99 -24.89 0.48
C CYS A 59 0.37 -24.75 -0.92
N GLY A 60 1.16 -24.28 -1.88
CA GLY A 60 0.73 -23.99 -3.24
C GLY A 60 0.13 -22.60 -3.46
N SER A 61 -0.05 -21.77 -2.43
CA SER A 61 -0.40 -20.35 -2.58
C SER A 61 0.64 -19.63 -3.44
N ALA A 62 0.17 -18.77 -4.35
CA ALA A 62 1.02 -17.84 -5.10
C ALA A 62 0.96 -16.48 -4.43
N ILE A 63 2.12 -15.95 -4.01
CA ILE A 63 2.24 -14.74 -3.21
C ILE A 63 3.19 -13.73 -3.87
N LYS A 64 3.05 -12.46 -3.49
CA LYS A 64 4.04 -11.40 -3.76
C LYS A 64 4.64 -10.95 -2.45
N LEU A 65 5.97 -10.94 -2.36
CA LEU A 65 6.70 -10.48 -1.18
C LEU A 65 7.12 -9.03 -1.39
N THR A 66 6.64 -8.13 -0.54
CA THR A 66 6.96 -6.69 -0.61
C THR A 66 7.98 -6.35 0.47
N HIS A 67 9.09 -5.73 0.08
CA HIS A 67 10.03 -5.13 1.02
C HIS A 67 9.40 -3.89 1.65
N GLU A 68 9.25 -3.90 2.97
CA GLU A 68 8.49 -2.90 3.73
C GLU A 68 8.96 -1.45 3.48
N VAL A 69 10.27 -1.20 3.57
CA VAL A 69 10.81 0.17 3.49
C VAL A 69 10.74 0.75 2.07
N SER A 70 11.09 -0.03 1.04
CA SER A 70 11.12 0.47 -0.34
C SER A 70 9.82 0.24 -1.11
N SER A 71 8.92 -0.61 -0.60
CA SER A 71 7.74 -1.11 -1.30
C SER A 71 8.03 -1.88 -2.60
N TYR A 72 9.27 -2.34 -2.82
CA TYR A 72 9.65 -3.14 -4.00
C TYR A 72 9.28 -4.60 -3.77
N LYS A 73 8.86 -5.29 -4.83
CA LYS A 73 8.39 -6.68 -4.78
C LYS A 73 9.52 -7.59 -5.22
N LEU A 74 9.69 -8.72 -4.53
CA LEU A 74 10.63 -9.75 -4.93
C LEU A 74 10.27 -10.21 -6.35
N HIS A 75 11.24 -10.17 -7.26
CA HIS A 75 11.02 -10.33 -8.69
C HIS A 75 12.17 -11.12 -9.33
N SER A 76 11.87 -11.91 -10.35
CA SER A 76 12.88 -12.59 -11.16
C SER A 76 12.43 -12.69 -12.61
N HIS A 77 13.33 -12.97 -13.55
CA HIS A 77 13.01 -13.16 -14.96
C HIS A 77 14.15 -13.91 -15.65
N SER A 78 13.97 -14.31 -16.91
CA SER A 78 14.94 -15.11 -17.68
C SER A 78 16.23 -14.37 -18.08
N VAL A 79 16.89 -13.70 -17.13
CA VAL A 79 18.20 -13.06 -17.24
C VAL A 79 19.07 -13.49 -16.06
N SER A 80 20.30 -13.89 -16.36
CA SER A 80 21.32 -14.27 -15.38
C SER A 80 22.18 -13.10 -14.93
N TYR A 81 22.81 -13.22 -13.76
CA TYR A 81 23.89 -12.31 -13.39
C TYR A 81 25.10 -12.47 -14.33
N GLY A 82 25.81 -11.36 -14.59
CA GLY A 82 27.06 -11.38 -15.36
C GLY A 82 28.31 -11.65 -14.50
N THR A 83 28.14 -11.72 -13.18
CA THR A 83 29.18 -11.96 -12.17
C THR A 83 28.66 -12.97 -11.15
N GLY A 84 29.45 -13.29 -10.12
CA GLY A 84 29.02 -14.19 -9.05
C GLY A 84 28.84 -15.61 -9.58
N SER A 85 27.66 -16.19 -9.40
CA SER A 85 27.39 -17.57 -9.86
C SER A 85 26.97 -17.69 -11.31
N GLY A 86 26.52 -16.59 -11.94
CA GLY A 86 25.88 -16.63 -13.26
C GLY A 86 24.48 -17.26 -13.28
N GLN A 87 23.89 -17.55 -12.11
CA GLN A 87 22.51 -18.04 -12.01
C GLN A 87 21.49 -16.93 -12.33
N GLN A 88 20.21 -17.31 -12.44
CA GLN A 88 19.13 -16.37 -12.74
C GLN A 88 19.06 -15.27 -11.68
N SER A 89 18.97 -14.03 -12.14
CA SER A 89 18.95 -12.86 -11.28
C SER A 89 17.64 -12.73 -10.51
N VAL A 90 17.75 -12.24 -9.27
CA VAL A 90 16.62 -11.85 -8.43
C VAL A 90 16.77 -10.38 -8.08
N THR A 91 15.69 -9.63 -8.20
CA THR A 91 15.67 -8.17 -8.01
C THR A 91 14.45 -7.73 -7.20
N GLY A 92 14.43 -6.46 -6.82
CA GLY A 92 13.21 -5.79 -6.39
C GLY A 92 12.61 -5.00 -7.56
N LEU A 93 11.29 -5.10 -7.76
CA LEU A 93 10.57 -4.33 -8.77
C LEU A 93 9.49 -3.45 -8.10
N PRO A 94 9.35 -2.15 -8.43
CA PRO A 94 8.33 -1.30 -7.82
C PRO A 94 6.90 -1.62 -8.30
N ASN A 95 6.76 -2.12 -9.53
CA ASN A 95 5.47 -2.42 -10.15
C ASN A 95 4.70 -3.48 -9.33
N ALA A 96 3.48 -3.14 -8.90
CA ALA A 96 2.65 -4.04 -8.11
C ALA A 96 2.05 -5.18 -8.94
N ASP A 97 1.78 -4.95 -10.22
CA ASP A 97 0.99 -5.87 -11.06
C ASP A 97 1.84 -6.74 -11.99
N ASP A 98 3.12 -6.91 -11.68
CA ASP A 98 4.00 -7.76 -12.48
C ASP A 98 3.77 -9.27 -12.15
N PRO A 99 3.51 -10.13 -13.15
CA PRO A 99 3.43 -11.58 -12.95
C PRO A 99 4.76 -12.21 -12.52
N ASN A 100 5.90 -11.61 -12.90
CA ASN A 100 7.25 -12.05 -12.50
C ASN A 100 7.58 -11.73 -11.03
N SER A 101 6.63 -11.16 -10.29
CA SER A 101 6.72 -11.02 -8.83
C SER A 101 5.95 -12.12 -8.08
N LEU A 102 5.37 -13.10 -8.79
CA LEU A 102 4.66 -14.22 -8.17
C LEU A 102 5.61 -15.36 -7.79
N TRP A 103 5.52 -15.77 -6.53
CA TRP A 103 6.27 -16.89 -5.95
C TRP A 103 5.30 -17.89 -5.35
N GLN A 104 5.42 -19.16 -5.73
CA GLN A 104 4.61 -20.23 -5.19
C GLN A 104 5.28 -20.85 -3.96
N ILE A 105 4.48 -21.10 -2.93
CA ILE A 105 4.91 -21.77 -1.70
C ILE A 105 5.01 -23.28 -1.91
N HIS A 106 6.16 -23.86 -1.60
CA HIS A 106 6.43 -25.31 -1.59
C HIS A 106 6.98 -25.74 -0.23
N ALA A 107 6.82 -27.03 0.10
CA ALA A 107 7.45 -27.63 1.27
C ALA A 107 8.97 -27.55 1.21
N ALA A 108 9.62 -27.78 2.35
CA ALA A 108 11.06 -27.97 2.44
C ALA A 108 11.58 -29.03 1.44
N LEU A 109 12.88 -28.98 1.17
CA LEU A 109 13.51 -29.93 0.27
C LEU A 109 13.36 -31.37 0.80
N GLY A 110 12.87 -32.29 -0.03
CA GLY A 110 12.63 -33.68 0.36
C GLY A 110 11.31 -33.91 1.10
N GLU A 111 10.57 -32.86 1.44
CA GLU A 111 9.26 -32.94 2.08
C GLU A 111 8.12 -32.70 1.09
N GLN A 112 6.90 -33.08 1.51
CA GLN A 112 5.68 -32.84 0.75
C GLN A 112 4.65 -32.19 1.67
N CYS A 113 3.92 -31.20 1.14
CA CYS A 113 2.75 -30.63 1.78
C CYS A 113 1.53 -30.79 0.87
N LEU A 114 0.35 -30.98 1.46
CA LEU A 114 -0.88 -31.06 0.70
C LEU A 114 -1.28 -29.65 0.23
N ARG A 115 -1.72 -29.51 -1.01
CA ARG A 115 -2.22 -28.22 -1.51
C ARG A 115 -3.35 -27.70 -0.63
N GLY A 116 -3.29 -26.44 -0.24
CA GLY A 116 -4.27 -25.83 0.67
C GLY A 116 -4.01 -26.10 2.16
N GLN A 117 -3.03 -26.92 2.51
CA GLN A 117 -2.58 -27.07 3.89
C GLN A 117 -1.94 -25.76 4.37
N THR A 118 -2.49 -25.15 5.41
CA THR A 118 -1.94 -23.95 6.05
C THR A 118 -0.49 -24.16 6.46
N ILE A 119 0.36 -23.16 6.23
CA ILE A 119 1.77 -23.17 6.63
C ILE A 119 1.90 -22.55 8.03
N PRO A 120 2.30 -23.32 9.06
CA PRO A 120 2.55 -22.78 10.38
C PRO A 120 3.72 -21.78 10.37
N CYS A 121 3.70 -20.82 11.29
CA CYS A 121 4.86 -19.96 11.54
C CYS A 121 6.12 -20.79 11.85
N ASN A 122 7.28 -20.29 11.43
CA ASN A 122 8.59 -20.95 11.56
C ASN A 122 8.76 -22.26 10.76
N SER A 123 7.83 -22.57 9.85
CA SER A 123 8.01 -23.70 8.92
C SER A 123 9.11 -23.40 7.91
N ILE A 124 9.89 -24.42 7.56
CA ILE A 124 10.85 -24.35 6.45
C ILE A 124 10.07 -24.54 5.15
N ILE A 125 10.19 -23.59 4.24
CA ILE A 125 9.51 -23.57 2.95
C ILE A 125 10.50 -23.27 1.83
N ARG A 126 10.06 -23.50 0.60
CA ARG A 126 10.75 -23.05 -0.61
C ARG A 126 9.85 -22.15 -1.42
N LEU A 127 10.43 -21.13 -2.05
CA LEU A 127 9.75 -20.18 -2.91
C LEU A 127 10.09 -20.46 -4.36
N LYS A 128 9.13 -20.94 -5.14
CA LYS A 128 9.30 -21.22 -6.56
C LYS A 128 8.79 -20.04 -7.38
N HIS A 129 9.66 -19.42 -8.18
CA HIS A 129 9.25 -18.39 -9.13
C HIS A 129 8.27 -19.00 -10.14
N VAL A 130 7.09 -18.39 -10.29
CA VAL A 130 5.97 -19.00 -11.04
C VAL A 130 6.28 -19.11 -12.53
N ASP A 131 6.85 -18.07 -13.13
CA ASP A 131 7.12 -18.03 -14.58
C ASP A 131 8.26 -18.98 -14.99
N THR A 132 9.39 -18.94 -14.27
CA THR A 132 10.61 -19.66 -14.66
C THR A 132 10.72 -21.04 -14.02
N GLY A 133 9.92 -21.32 -13.00
CA GLY A 133 9.93 -22.57 -12.25
C GLY A 133 11.17 -22.80 -11.40
N ARG A 134 12.04 -21.80 -11.23
CA ARG A 134 13.25 -21.87 -10.38
C ARG A 134 12.95 -21.51 -8.94
N PHE A 135 13.71 -22.05 -8.00
CA PHE A 135 13.59 -21.75 -6.57
C PHE A 135 14.48 -20.56 -6.17
N LEU A 136 14.00 -19.74 -5.24
CA LEU A 136 14.81 -18.72 -4.59
C LEU A 136 15.95 -19.40 -3.84
N HIS A 137 17.18 -18.97 -4.11
CA HIS A 137 18.40 -19.63 -3.68
C HIS A 137 19.42 -18.61 -3.17
N SER A 138 20.32 -19.07 -2.29
CA SER A 138 21.48 -18.31 -1.82
C SER A 138 22.63 -19.28 -1.53
N HIS A 139 23.87 -18.81 -1.70
CA HIS A 139 25.08 -19.63 -1.63
C HIS A 139 26.34 -18.77 -1.42
N LEU A 140 27.52 -19.37 -1.43
CA LEU A 140 28.80 -18.69 -1.15
C LEU A 140 29.35 -17.92 -2.37
N HIS A 141 28.53 -17.04 -2.95
CA HIS A 141 28.94 -16.08 -3.99
C HIS A 141 28.63 -14.64 -3.53
N GLN A 142 29.41 -13.68 -4.06
CA GLN A 142 29.19 -12.25 -3.80
C GLN A 142 28.13 -11.68 -4.74
N SER A 143 27.18 -10.95 -4.16
CA SER A 143 26.15 -10.20 -4.88
C SER A 143 26.77 -9.04 -5.69
N PRO A 144 26.22 -8.73 -6.88
CA PRO A 144 26.87 -7.84 -7.85
C PRO A 144 27.02 -6.37 -7.41
N LEU A 145 26.23 -5.91 -6.43
CA LEU A 145 26.20 -4.49 -6.03
C LEU A 145 26.78 -4.23 -4.64
N SER A 146 26.38 -5.02 -3.64
CA SER A 146 26.74 -4.77 -2.25
C SER A 146 27.89 -5.66 -1.75
N GLN A 147 28.33 -6.63 -2.55
CA GLN A 147 29.32 -7.65 -2.16
C GLN A 147 28.91 -8.47 -0.92
N GLN A 148 27.62 -8.46 -0.56
CA GLN A 148 27.03 -9.40 0.39
C GLN A 148 26.78 -10.76 -0.27
N GLN A 149 26.12 -11.68 0.43
CA GLN A 149 25.75 -12.98 -0.14
C GLN A 149 24.78 -12.83 -1.32
N GLU A 150 25.07 -13.50 -2.43
CA GLU A 150 24.23 -13.50 -3.62
C GLU A 150 22.92 -14.27 -3.38
N VAL A 151 21.81 -13.65 -3.76
CA VAL A 151 20.49 -14.28 -3.84
C VAL A 151 20.14 -14.42 -5.32
N SER A 152 19.80 -15.63 -5.74
CA SER A 152 19.54 -16.01 -7.14
C SER A 152 18.27 -16.85 -7.24
N ALA A 153 17.86 -17.20 -8.46
CA ALA A 153 16.89 -18.26 -8.70
C ALA A 153 17.58 -19.44 -9.39
N TYR A 154 17.38 -20.65 -8.85
CA TYR A 154 18.10 -21.84 -9.27
C TYR A 154 17.16 -23.05 -9.41
N ASP A 155 17.47 -23.96 -10.33
CA ASP A 155 16.69 -25.16 -10.62
C ASP A 155 17.11 -26.40 -9.82
N GLY A 156 18.26 -26.35 -9.14
CA GLY A 156 18.78 -27.46 -8.36
C GLY A 156 18.18 -27.61 -6.95
N GLN A 157 18.60 -28.68 -6.28
CA GLN A 157 18.36 -28.85 -4.85
C GLN A 157 19.32 -27.92 -4.10
N ASP A 158 18.79 -27.06 -3.23
CA ASP A 158 19.60 -26.26 -2.31
C ASP A 158 20.55 -27.21 -1.56
N HIS A 159 21.87 -27.09 -1.82
CA HIS A 159 22.92 -27.84 -1.14
C HIS A 159 23.60 -26.95 -0.09
#